data_AF-A0A1Y1V3V2-F1
#
_entry.id   AF-A0A1Y1V3V2-F1
#
_cell.length_a   1.000
_cell.length_b   1.000
_cell.length_c   1.000
_cell.angle_alpha   90.00
_cell.angle_beta   90.00
_cell.angle_gamma   90.00
#
_symmetry.space_group_name_H-M   'P 1'
#
loop_
_entity.id
_entity.type
_entity.pdbx_description
1 polymer ?
#
loop_
_entity_poly.entity_id
_entity_poly.type
_entity_poly.pdbx_seq_one_letter_code
_entity_poly.pdbx_strand_id
1 'polypeptide(L)'
;MFLKNLFTILCFLSFSSVIFANAINQGECDEILKLSGIEGCTPNKDGSIDTVNIGSTEFTQDSINKLSKYDIRNITIRMITIANVTNFEPISSITNLHSINIESDVIKQIPKNFIKYLKHLKSLRILHIELNQEIIEEVSTLADLEKLMFIYCSFDSTLDYNPLKKLSKLELLTMEAYEYHHHRYNKRFTEIPEFIFELKNLKQLTIGDHEITKIPEKLSNLKKLEVLNLSANKIDDVLPESLNTLPELREIYLQYNVNIKGKTLTNAKLESCRYDDSYTLCKAKDMTCLEGYYFEKCSDMDNENYTTNGQCGNGNGRCPDGFCCSKDGWCGKTESHCSILNGCQYQFGTCKGESNQEPQEQETSNGKCGKGIGKCQEGQCCNKYGYCGKTDNHCLVSHGCQSEFGTCHLDKISVDGKCGPLDGRCPNGQCCSKYGWCGSGSNYCDAGCQSLYGKCNGN
;
A
#
# COMPACT_ATOMS: atom_id res chain seq x y z
N MET A 1 67.64 -47.27 16.80
CA MET A 1 67.94 -45.95 16.21
C MET A 1 67.80 -45.97 14.68
N PHE A 2 66.75 -46.62 14.15
CA PHE A 2 66.54 -46.86 12.72
C PHE A 2 65.08 -46.63 12.27
N LEU A 3 64.33 -45.80 13.02
CA LEU A 3 62.94 -45.45 12.72
C LEU A 3 62.67 -43.94 12.72
N LYS A 4 63.70 -43.09 12.83
CA LYS A 4 63.57 -41.63 12.78
C LYS A 4 63.96 -40.99 11.43
N ASN A 5 64.47 -41.77 10.46
CA ASN A 5 64.94 -41.24 9.16
C ASN A 5 64.10 -41.65 7.94
N LEU A 6 63.00 -42.39 8.10
CA LEU A 6 62.09 -42.69 6.97
C LEU A 6 60.94 -41.68 6.84
N PHE A 7 60.64 -40.92 7.91
CA PHE A 7 59.59 -39.90 7.89
C PHE A 7 60.03 -38.56 7.29
N THR A 8 61.34 -38.30 7.19
CA THR A 8 61.87 -37.02 6.70
C THR A 8 62.05 -37.02 5.17
N ILE A 9 62.13 -38.18 4.52
CA ILE A 9 62.31 -38.28 3.06
C ILE A 9 60.96 -38.40 2.32
N LEU A 10 59.90 -38.85 2.98
CA LEU A 10 58.52 -38.77 2.44
C LEU A 10 57.88 -37.36 2.58
N CYS A 11 58.52 -36.43 3.30
CA CYS A 11 58.09 -35.04 3.39
C CYS A 11 58.70 -34.11 2.32
N PHE A 12 59.60 -34.59 1.45
CA PHE A 12 60.23 -33.75 0.40
C PHE A 12 59.76 -34.05 -1.03
N LEU A 13 58.84 -35.00 -1.24
CA LEU A 13 58.22 -35.26 -2.55
C LEU A 13 56.70 -35.09 -2.57
N SER A 14 56.11 -34.44 -1.54
CA SER A 14 54.70 -34.02 -1.54
C SER A 14 54.53 -32.49 -1.53
N PHE A 15 55.62 -31.73 -1.68
CA PHE A 15 55.61 -30.26 -1.66
C PHE A 15 55.64 -29.60 -3.06
N SER A 16 55.36 -30.34 -4.13
CA SER A 16 55.32 -29.79 -5.49
C SER A 16 54.01 -30.02 -6.26
N SER A 17 52.92 -30.44 -5.60
CA SER A 17 51.68 -30.74 -6.33
C SER A 17 50.36 -30.46 -5.57
N VAL A 18 50.37 -29.55 -4.59
CA VAL A 18 49.12 -29.04 -3.98
C VAL A 18 49.18 -27.51 -3.83
N ILE A 19 49.69 -26.82 -4.86
CA ILE A 19 49.38 -25.42 -5.14
C ILE A 19 48.66 -25.40 -6.50
N PHE A 20 47.47 -25.98 -6.54
CA PHE A 20 46.46 -25.75 -7.58
C PHE A 20 45.09 -25.97 -6.93
N ALA A 21 44.85 -25.27 -5.82
CA ALA A 21 43.49 -25.05 -5.36
C ALA A 21 42.95 -23.85 -6.15
N ASN A 22 42.23 -24.15 -7.24
CA ASN A 22 41.35 -23.26 -8.00
C ASN A 22 41.78 -21.79 -8.06
N ALA A 23 42.66 -21.46 -9.00
CA ALA A 23 42.63 -20.14 -9.61
C ALA A 23 41.27 -20.01 -10.30
N ILE A 24 40.28 -19.46 -9.59
CA ILE A 24 39.06 -18.95 -10.23
C ILE A 24 39.55 -18.01 -11.32
N ASN A 25 39.02 -18.14 -12.53
CA ASN A 25 39.44 -17.34 -13.67
C ASN A 25 39.05 -15.88 -13.40
N GLN A 26 39.93 -15.16 -12.68
CA GLN A 26 39.70 -13.81 -12.15
C GLN A 26 39.93 -12.74 -13.21
N GLY A 27 40.44 -13.12 -14.39
CA GLY A 27 41.00 -12.20 -15.39
C GLY A 27 40.02 -11.12 -15.86
N GLU A 28 38.78 -11.47 -16.18
CA GLU A 28 37.79 -10.47 -16.64
C GLU A 28 37.41 -9.49 -15.52
N CYS A 29 37.26 -9.97 -14.29
CA CYS A 29 37.03 -9.08 -13.15
C CYS A 29 38.24 -8.17 -12.87
N ASP A 30 39.46 -8.66 -13.02
CA ASP A 30 40.68 -7.84 -12.87
C ASP A 30 40.77 -6.75 -13.94
N GLU A 31 40.20 -6.98 -15.14
CA GLU A 31 40.08 -5.96 -16.18
C GLU A 31 38.95 -4.96 -15.89
N ILE A 32 37.79 -5.44 -15.42
CA ILE A 32 36.65 -4.59 -15.04
C ILE A 32 37.02 -3.67 -13.87
N LEU A 33 37.77 -4.16 -12.88
CA LEU A 33 38.23 -3.37 -11.74
C LEU A 33 39.20 -2.24 -12.12
N LYS A 34 39.77 -2.25 -13.33
CA LYS A 34 40.59 -1.14 -13.85
C LYS A 34 39.74 -0.03 -14.48
N LEU A 35 38.44 -0.28 -14.71
CA LEU A 35 37.53 0.72 -15.26
C LEU A 35 37.19 1.77 -14.20
N SER A 36 37.11 3.03 -14.63
CA SER A 36 36.78 4.15 -13.75
C SER A 36 35.37 3.98 -13.17
N GLY A 37 35.20 4.23 -11.88
CA GLY A 37 33.90 4.16 -11.21
C GLY A 37 33.46 2.78 -10.74
N ILE A 38 34.22 1.72 -11.03
CA ILE A 38 33.95 0.35 -10.56
C ILE A 38 34.57 0.14 -9.17
N GLU A 39 33.77 -0.29 -8.20
CA GLU A 39 34.19 -0.52 -6.81
C GLU A 39 34.35 -2.01 -6.48
N GLY A 40 33.76 -2.89 -7.29
CA GLY A 40 33.82 -4.33 -7.05
C GLY A 40 33.39 -5.15 -8.26
N CYS A 41 33.96 -6.34 -8.38
CA CYS A 41 33.57 -7.37 -9.34
C CYS A 41 33.66 -8.73 -8.67
N THR A 42 32.60 -9.53 -8.77
CA THR A 42 32.51 -10.87 -8.19
C THR A 42 32.30 -11.88 -9.31
N PRO A 43 33.24 -12.83 -9.54
CA PRO A 43 33.04 -13.90 -10.51
C PRO A 43 32.28 -15.09 -9.90
N ASN A 44 31.58 -15.83 -10.76
CA ASN A 44 31.04 -17.16 -10.49
C ASN A 44 32.16 -18.19 -10.40
N LYS A 45 31.81 -19.38 -9.91
CA LYS A 45 32.73 -20.53 -9.82
C LYS A 45 33.30 -20.97 -11.18
N ASP A 46 32.59 -20.70 -12.27
CA ASP A 46 33.00 -21.01 -13.65
C ASP A 46 33.81 -19.88 -14.31
N GLY A 47 34.04 -18.77 -13.61
CA GLY A 47 34.76 -17.60 -14.11
C GLY A 47 33.88 -16.55 -14.80
N SER A 48 32.59 -16.81 -15.03
CA SER A 48 31.65 -15.79 -15.55
C SER A 48 31.41 -14.67 -14.53
N ILE A 49 31.04 -13.47 -14.97
CA ILE A 49 30.88 -12.32 -14.06
C ILE A 49 29.49 -12.33 -13.42
N ASP A 50 29.43 -12.55 -12.11
CA ASP A 50 28.17 -12.55 -11.37
C ASP A 50 27.71 -11.13 -11.05
N THR A 51 28.52 -10.35 -10.33
CA THR A 51 28.10 -9.05 -9.81
C THR A 51 29.17 -7.98 -10.03
N VAL A 52 28.78 -6.83 -10.58
CA VAL A 52 29.61 -5.62 -10.67
C VAL A 52 29.02 -4.49 -9.83
N ASN A 53 29.85 -3.84 -9.02
CA ASN A 53 29.46 -2.70 -8.19
C ASN A 53 30.01 -1.40 -8.79
N ILE A 54 29.12 -0.46 -9.06
CA ILE A 54 29.42 0.87 -9.61
C ILE A 54 29.13 1.89 -8.50
N GLY A 55 30.12 2.66 -8.05
CA GLY A 55 29.91 3.55 -6.89
C GLY A 55 30.82 4.76 -6.76
N SER A 56 31.80 4.97 -7.65
CA SER A 56 32.71 6.13 -7.62
C SER A 56 32.29 7.24 -8.60
N THR A 57 32.42 8.52 -8.18
CA THR A 57 31.98 9.75 -8.91
C THR A 57 32.59 9.88 -10.30
N GLU A 58 33.58 9.05 -10.58
CA GLU A 58 34.36 9.01 -11.79
C GLU A 58 33.80 8.01 -12.82
N PHE A 59 32.63 7.39 -12.61
CA PHE A 59 32.02 6.54 -13.64
C PHE A 59 31.69 7.36 -14.89
N THR A 60 32.24 6.96 -16.03
CA THR A 60 32.21 7.74 -17.29
C THR A 60 31.50 7.02 -18.42
N GLN A 61 31.20 7.76 -19.51
CA GLN A 61 30.70 7.17 -20.75
C GLN A 61 31.65 6.09 -21.32
N ASP A 62 32.97 6.26 -21.20
CA ASP A 62 33.95 5.24 -21.63
C ASP A 62 33.84 3.96 -20.78
N SER A 63 33.58 4.12 -19.48
CA SER A 63 33.46 3.00 -18.55
C SER A 63 32.24 2.15 -18.86
N ILE A 64 31.06 2.75 -19.10
CA ILE A 64 29.87 1.99 -19.52
C ILE A 64 30.03 1.34 -20.91
N ASN A 65 30.71 2.00 -21.85
CA ASN A 65 30.99 1.45 -23.19
C ASN A 65 31.93 0.24 -23.14
N LYS A 66 32.87 0.20 -22.19
CA LYS A 66 33.76 -0.94 -21.97
C LYS A 66 33.06 -2.04 -21.18
N LEU A 67 32.32 -1.67 -20.13
CA LEU A 67 31.58 -2.59 -19.29
C LEU A 67 30.54 -3.38 -20.08
N SER A 68 29.88 -2.75 -21.06
CA SER A 68 28.85 -3.38 -21.89
C SER A 68 29.34 -4.50 -22.81
N LYS A 69 30.66 -4.75 -22.87
CA LYS A 69 31.26 -5.85 -23.64
C LYS A 69 31.35 -7.15 -22.85
N TYR A 70 31.14 -7.07 -21.53
CA TYR A 70 31.20 -8.21 -20.64
C TYR A 70 29.81 -8.78 -20.41
N ASP A 71 29.78 -10.09 -20.23
CA ASP A 71 28.55 -10.80 -19.93
C ASP A 71 28.32 -10.81 -18.40
N ILE A 72 27.54 -9.84 -17.93
CA ILE A 72 27.35 -9.55 -16.49
C ILE A 72 25.95 -9.95 -16.07
N ARG A 73 25.84 -10.70 -14.97
CA ARG A 73 24.54 -11.14 -14.45
C ARG A 73 23.82 -10.08 -13.60
N ASN A 74 24.55 -9.41 -12.72
CA ASN A 74 24.00 -8.46 -11.76
C ASN A 74 24.84 -7.18 -11.72
N ILE A 75 24.16 -6.04 -11.62
CA ILE A 75 24.83 -4.74 -11.43
C ILE A 75 24.22 -4.05 -10.20
N THR A 76 25.09 -3.60 -9.29
CA THR A 76 24.72 -2.69 -8.20
C THR A 76 25.28 -1.31 -8.49
N ILE A 77 24.44 -0.29 -8.36
CA ILE A 77 24.77 1.11 -8.66
C ILE A 77 24.49 1.96 -7.45
N ARG A 78 25.55 2.52 -6.86
CA ARG A 78 25.47 3.54 -5.81
C ARG A 78 25.43 4.93 -6.43
N MET A 79 24.24 5.51 -6.49
CA MET A 79 23.79 6.72 -7.22
C MET A 79 24.43 8.05 -6.81
N ILE A 80 25.57 8.05 -6.13
CA ILE A 80 26.33 9.29 -5.96
C ILE A 80 26.93 9.76 -7.32
N THR A 81 26.91 8.94 -8.37
CA THR A 81 28.04 8.85 -9.31
C THR A 81 27.76 8.62 -10.79
N ILE A 82 26.58 8.96 -11.32
CA ILE A 82 26.34 8.87 -12.78
C ILE A 82 26.08 10.20 -13.48
N ALA A 83 26.39 11.33 -12.84
CA ALA A 83 26.22 12.66 -13.43
C ALA A 83 26.99 12.84 -14.76
N ASN A 84 28.03 12.02 -15.01
CA ASN A 84 28.93 12.14 -16.16
C ASN A 84 28.60 11.18 -17.32
N VAL A 85 27.54 10.37 -17.22
CA VAL A 85 27.09 9.50 -18.33
C VAL A 85 25.90 10.14 -19.01
N THR A 86 26.00 10.34 -20.32
CA THR A 86 24.95 10.97 -21.14
C THR A 86 24.17 9.95 -21.96
N ASN A 87 24.72 8.76 -22.19
CA ASN A 87 24.06 7.67 -22.91
C ASN A 87 24.19 6.32 -22.18
N PHE A 88 23.06 5.76 -21.79
CA PHE A 88 22.97 4.44 -21.14
C PHE A 88 22.68 3.29 -22.10
N GLU A 89 22.41 3.56 -23.37
CA GLU A 89 22.15 2.54 -24.40
C GLU A 89 23.14 1.38 -24.44
N PRO A 90 24.47 1.55 -24.24
CA PRO A 90 25.41 0.44 -24.25
C PRO A 90 25.02 -0.71 -23.30
N ILE A 91 24.38 -0.41 -22.16
CA ILE A 91 23.96 -1.43 -21.18
C ILE A 91 23.01 -2.47 -21.79
N SER A 92 22.28 -2.12 -22.84
CA SER A 92 21.38 -3.04 -23.55
C SER A 92 22.12 -4.18 -24.26
N SER A 93 23.43 -4.06 -24.46
CA SER A 93 24.26 -5.13 -25.05
C SER A 93 24.54 -6.27 -24.07
N ILE A 94 24.32 -6.07 -22.77
CA ILE A 94 24.55 -7.08 -21.74
C ILE A 94 23.34 -8.02 -21.68
N THR A 95 23.35 -9.04 -22.54
CA THR A 95 22.17 -9.91 -22.75
C THR A 95 21.80 -10.78 -21.54
N ASN A 96 22.76 -11.16 -20.69
CA ASN A 96 22.49 -11.94 -19.48
C ASN A 96 22.29 -11.09 -18.22
N LEU A 97 21.99 -9.80 -18.36
CA LEU A 97 21.71 -8.93 -17.21
C LEU A 97 20.36 -9.28 -16.57
N HIS A 98 20.41 -9.98 -15.44
CA HIS A 98 19.23 -10.47 -14.72
C HIS A 98 18.73 -9.49 -13.67
N SER A 99 19.65 -8.86 -12.92
CA SER A 99 19.29 -8.00 -11.79
C SER A 99 20.04 -6.68 -11.78
N ILE A 100 19.33 -5.60 -11.45
CA ILE A 100 19.92 -4.31 -11.14
C ILE A 100 19.45 -3.86 -9.75
N ASN A 101 20.40 -3.45 -8.92
CA ASN A 101 20.16 -2.73 -7.67
C ASN A 101 20.63 -1.28 -7.84
N ILE A 102 19.75 -0.32 -7.63
CA ILE A 102 20.04 1.11 -7.66
C ILE A 102 19.85 1.62 -6.24
N GLU A 103 20.90 2.14 -5.62
CA GLU A 103 20.85 2.65 -4.25
C GLU A 103 21.51 4.03 -4.17
N SER A 104 21.07 4.88 -3.25
CA SER A 104 21.72 6.17 -3.01
C SER A 104 21.88 6.43 -1.52
N ASP A 105 22.99 7.04 -1.12
CA ASP A 105 23.14 7.50 0.28
C ASP A 105 22.41 8.83 0.54
N VAL A 106 22.01 9.52 -0.54
CA VAL A 106 21.28 10.79 -0.52
C VAL A 106 20.12 10.71 -1.51
N ILE A 107 18.94 11.25 -1.16
CA ILE A 107 17.80 11.26 -2.08
C ILE A 107 18.22 11.96 -3.39
N LYS A 108 18.23 11.20 -4.49
CA LYS A 108 18.59 11.65 -5.84
C LYS A 108 17.59 11.07 -6.84
N GLN A 109 17.45 11.74 -7.97
CA GLN A 109 16.68 11.24 -9.10
C GLN A 109 17.54 10.29 -9.94
N ILE A 110 16.93 9.19 -10.41
CA ILE A 110 17.53 8.31 -11.42
C ILE A 110 17.75 9.11 -12.71
N PRO A 111 18.91 8.99 -13.38
CA PRO A 111 19.12 9.63 -14.66
C PRO A 111 18.02 9.23 -15.66
N LYS A 112 17.46 10.24 -16.31
CA LYS A 112 16.49 10.06 -17.38
C LYS A 112 16.99 9.08 -18.43
N ASN A 113 16.09 8.24 -18.93
CA ASN A 113 16.33 7.20 -19.92
C ASN A 113 17.23 6.05 -19.47
N PHE A 114 17.62 5.95 -18.20
CA PHE A 114 18.48 4.87 -17.77
C PHE A 114 17.76 3.51 -17.81
N ILE A 115 16.57 3.44 -17.20
CA ILE A 115 15.87 2.19 -16.95
C ILE A 115 15.34 1.60 -18.24
N LYS A 116 14.91 2.45 -19.19
CA LYS A 116 14.27 1.98 -20.44
C LYS A 116 15.13 1.04 -21.29
N TYR A 117 16.46 1.03 -21.13
CA TYR A 117 17.39 0.16 -21.89
C TYR A 117 17.51 -1.27 -21.34
N LEU A 118 16.91 -1.56 -20.17
CA LEU A 118 17.07 -2.82 -19.43
C LEU A 118 16.05 -3.89 -19.84
N LYS A 119 15.83 -4.10 -21.15
CA LYS A 119 14.64 -4.80 -21.68
C LYS A 119 14.44 -6.25 -21.21
N HIS A 120 15.52 -6.96 -20.87
CA HIS A 120 15.48 -8.36 -20.43
C HIS A 120 15.58 -8.56 -18.91
N LEU A 121 15.56 -7.45 -18.16
CA LEU A 121 15.76 -7.46 -16.73
C LEU A 121 14.65 -8.26 -16.02
N LYS A 122 15.05 -9.12 -15.08
CA LYS A 122 14.14 -9.93 -14.27
C LYS A 122 13.88 -9.32 -12.91
N SER A 123 14.86 -8.61 -12.36
CA SER A 123 14.81 -8.05 -11.01
C SER A 123 15.32 -6.62 -11.00
N LEU A 124 14.49 -5.70 -10.51
CA LEU A 124 14.85 -4.31 -10.31
C LEU A 124 14.60 -3.92 -8.87
N ARG A 125 15.66 -3.50 -8.18
CA ARG A 125 15.58 -2.93 -6.85
C ARG A 125 16.05 -1.49 -6.89
N ILE A 126 15.23 -0.60 -6.32
CA ILE A 126 15.49 0.84 -6.22
C ILE A 126 15.38 1.19 -4.73
N LEU A 127 16.45 1.77 -4.19
CA LEU A 127 16.64 2.03 -2.78
C LEU A 127 17.03 3.50 -2.55
N HIS A 128 16.34 4.21 -1.65
CA HIS A 128 16.65 5.61 -1.28
C HIS A 128 16.60 6.61 -2.45
N ILE A 129 15.61 6.47 -3.34
CA ILE A 129 15.44 7.32 -4.53
C ILE A 129 14.14 8.13 -4.45
N GLU A 130 14.19 9.37 -4.96
CA GLU A 130 12.98 10.15 -5.22
C GLU A 130 12.29 9.63 -6.48
N LEU A 131 11.12 9.01 -6.33
CA LEU A 131 10.33 8.59 -7.48
C LEU A 131 9.69 9.81 -8.13
N ASN A 132 9.67 9.78 -9.46
CA ASN A 132 8.95 10.74 -10.29
C ASN A 132 8.19 9.97 -11.40
N GLN A 133 7.36 10.67 -12.16
CA GLN A 133 6.53 10.04 -13.18
C GLN A 133 7.35 9.34 -14.27
N GLU A 134 8.50 9.91 -14.63
CA GLU A 134 9.39 9.35 -15.65
C GLU A 134 9.96 8.00 -15.23
N ILE A 135 10.40 7.84 -13.97
CA ILE A 135 10.86 6.55 -13.45
C ILE A 135 9.75 5.50 -13.54
N ILE A 136 8.52 5.84 -13.15
CA ILE A 136 7.38 4.93 -13.20
C ILE A 136 7.10 4.49 -14.65
N GLU A 137 7.10 5.44 -15.58
CA GLU A 137 6.91 5.19 -17.01
C GLU A 137 8.00 4.29 -17.58
N GLU A 138 9.27 4.55 -17.29
CA GLU A 138 10.38 3.74 -17.77
C GLU A 138 10.35 2.31 -17.22
N VAL A 139 10.10 2.16 -15.90
CA VAL A 139 9.93 0.85 -15.27
C VAL A 139 8.78 0.08 -15.94
N SER A 140 7.69 0.75 -16.30
CA SER A 140 6.56 0.11 -16.99
C SER A 140 6.90 -0.48 -18.36
N THR A 141 8.07 -0.13 -18.93
CA THR A 141 8.54 -0.68 -20.21
C THR A 141 9.31 -2.00 -20.07
N LEU A 142 9.56 -2.47 -18.84
CA LEU A 142 10.31 -3.69 -18.54
C LEU A 142 9.38 -4.92 -18.54
N ALA A 143 8.94 -5.34 -19.73
CA ALA A 143 7.94 -6.39 -19.89
C ALA A 143 8.33 -7.77 -19.33
N ASP A 144 9.64 -8.03 -19.15
CA ASP A 144 10.18 -9.28 -18.62
C ASP A 144 10.38 -9.30 -17.10
N LEU A 145 10.06 -8.20 -16.42
CA LEU A 145 10.31 -8.01 -15.00
C LEU A 145 9.44 -8.93 -14.15
N GLU A 146 10.10 -9.68 -13.26
CA GLU A 146 9.48 -10.63 -12.33
C GLU A 146 9.51 -10.10 -10.89
N LYS A 147 10.48 -9.24 -10.56
CA LYS A 147 10.65 -8.68 -9.21
C LYS A 147 10.88 -7.17 -9.30
N LEU A 148 10.08 -6.41 -8.57
CA LEU A 148 10.18 -4.96 -8.46
C LEU A 148 10.15 -4.56 -7.00
N MET A 149 11.19 -3.86 -6.54
CA MET A 149 11.31 -3.43 -5.16
C MET A 149 11.64 -1.95 -5.12
N PHE A 150 10.69 -1.13 -4.66
CA PHE A 150 10.91 0.24 -4.24
C PHE A 150 11.04 0.26 -2.72
N ILE A 151 12.25 0.54 -2.24
CA ILE A 151 12.58 0.49 -0.81
C ILE A 151 13.08 1.87 -0.41
N TYR A 152 12.51 2.41 0.66
CA TYR A 152 12.86 3.71 1.24
C TYR A 152 12.83 4.85 0.20
N CYS A 153 11.87 4.76 -0.73
CA CYS A 153 11.67 5.71 -1.81
C CYS A 153 10.58 6.75 -1.45
N SER A 154 10.50 7.85 -2.19
CA SER A 154 9.40 8.83 -2.00
C SER A 154 8.13 8.36 -2.70
N PHE A 155 7.07 8.04 -1.95
CA PHE A 155 5.79 7.60 -2.51
C PHE A 155 4.80 8.76 -2.56
N ASP A 156 4.92 9.57 -3.59
CA ASP A 156 4.05 10.72 -3.81
C ASP A 156 2.69 10.30 -4.40
N SER A 157 1.60 10.61 -3.70
CA SER A 157 0.23 10.31 -4.13
C SER A 157 -0.22 11.08 -5.37
N THR A 158 0.53 12.11 -5.79
CA THR A 158 0.28 12.83 -7.04
C THR A 158 0.83 12.12 -8.28
N LEU A 159 1.70 11.11 -8.10
CA LEU A 159 2.23 10.32 -9.21
C LEU A 159 1.20 9.27 -9.66
N ASP A 160 1.17 9.02 -10.97
CA ASP A 160 0.36 7.95 -11.54
C ASP A 160 1.17 6.65 -11.63
N TYR A 161 0.86 5.70 -10.73
CA TYR A 161 1.46 4.36 -10.72
C TYR A 161 0.76 3.36 -11.65
N ASN A 162 -0.37 3.74 -12.28
CA ASN A 162 -1.10 2.84 -13.18
C ASN A 162 -0.27 2.25 -14.35
N PRO A 163 0.75 2.91 -14.91
CA PRO A 163 1.59 2.31 -15.93
C PRO A 163 2.18 0.95 -15.50
N LEU A 164 2.46 0.76 -14.20
CA LEU A 164 3.05 -0.47 -13.67
C LEU A 164 2.15 -1.71 -13.83
N LYS A 165 0.85 -1.55 -14.08
CA LYS A 165 -0.04 -2.69 -14.39
C LYS A 165 0.37 -3.46 -15.65
N LYS A 166 1.19 -2.85 -16.52
CA LYS A 166 1.74 -3.49 -17.73
C LYS A 166 2.74 -4.61 -17.40
N LEU A 167 3.27 -4.65 -16.17
CA LEU A 167 4.24 -5.65 -15.70
C LEU A 167 3.56 -7.00 -15.43
N SER A 168 3.05 -7.62 -16.50
CA SER A 168 2.22 -8.82 -16.41
C SER A 168 2.95 -10.05 -15.87
N LYS A 169 4.28 -10.09 -15.92
CA LYS A 169 5.11 -11.19 -15.38
C LYS A 169 5.52 -10.99 -13.91
N LEU A 170 5.13 -9.87 -13.30
CA LEU A 170 5.56 -9.53 -11.96
C LEU A 170 5.02 -10.54 -10.94
N GLU A 171 5.94 -11.17 -10.20
CA GLU A 171 5.66 -12.13 -9.14
C GLU A 171 5.92 -11.54 -7.76
N LEU A 172 6.79 -10.54 -7.64
CA LEU A 172 7.13 -9.87 -6.40
C LEU A 172 7.07 -8.35 -6.57
N LEU A 173 6.30 -7.71 -5.70
CA LEU A 173 6.24 -6.25 -5.58
C LEU A 173 6.48 -5.84 -4.12
N THR A 174 7.50 -5.02 -3.90
CA THR A 174 7.75 -4.34 -2.63
C THR A 174 7.66 -2.84 -2.82
N MET A 175 6.87 -2.18 -1.97
CA MET A 175 6.81 -0.72 -1.83
C MET A 175 6.92 -0.43 -0.33
N GLU A 176 8.09 0.01 0.13
CA GLU A 176 8.37 0.21 1.56
C GLU A 176 8.92 1.62 1.79
N ALA A 177 8.34 2.41 2.69
CA ALA A 177 8.64 3.84 2.80
C ALA A 177 9.50 4.27 4.00
N TYR A 178 10.13 3.32 4.72
CA TYR A 178 10.91 3.57 5.94
C TYR A 178 11.71 4.87 5.96
N GLU A 179 11.60 5.60 7.07
CA GLU A 179 12.33 6.84 7.32
C GLU A 179 13.77 6.52 7.74
N TYR A 180 14.71 6.63 6.79
CA TYR A 180 16.14 6.59 7.10
C TYR A 180 16.63 8.01 7.42
N HIS A 181 17.03 8.24 8.68
CA HIS A 181 17.76 9.40 9.18
C HIS A 181 17.31 10.79 8.67
N HIS A 182 16.51 11.51 9.46
CA HIS A 182 16.36 12.97 9.44
C HIS A 182 15.88 13.67 8.15
N HIS A 183 15.46 12.95 7.10
CA HIS A 183 14.91 13.54 5.89
C HIS A 183 13.36 13.59 5.92
N ARG A 184 12.81 14.76 6.28
CA ARG A 184 11.39 15.08 6.48
C ARG A 184 10.45 14.99 5.24
N TYR A 185 10.78 14.21 4.21
CA TYR A 185 10.06 14.28 2.92
C TYR A 185 9.60 12.94 2.35
N ASN A 186 9.19 11.99 3.18
CA ASN A 186 8.63 10.74 2.67
C ASN A 186 7.12 10.82 2.66
N LYS A 187 6.56 11.19 1.50
CA LYS A 187 5.15 10.98 1.19
C LYS A 187 4.87 9.47 1.24
N ARG A 188 3.70 9.11 1.78
CA ARG A 188 3.27 7.73 2.02
C ARG A 188 1.91 7.51 1.37
N PHE A 189 1.62 6.26 1.00
CA PHE A 189 0.29 5.90 0.56
C PHE A 189 -0.69 5.89 1.73
N THR A 190 -1.88 6.42 1.52
CA THR A 190 -3.01 6.32 2.45
C THR A 190 -3.96 5.15 2.12
N GLU A 191 -3.81 4.58 0.92
CA GLU A 191 -4.57 3.45 0.40
C GLU A 191 -3.66 2.58 -0.48
N ILE A 192 -4.00 1.29 -0.64
CA ILE A 192 -3.29 0.41 -1.57
C ILE A 192 -3.59 0.84 -3.01
N PRO A 193 -2.59 1.18 -3.85
CA PRO A 193 -2.82 1.61 -5.23
C PRO A 193 -3.57 0.57 -6.08
N GLU A 194 -4.59 1.01 -6.82
CA GLU A 194 -5.50 0.09 -7.52
C GLU A 194 -4.83 -0.79 -8.58
N PHE A 195 -3.76 -0.30 -9.22
CA PHE A 195 -3.03 -1.04 -10.26
C PHE A 195 -2.54 -2.41 -9.77
N ILE A 196 -2.28 -2.53 -8.46
CA ILE A 196 -1.76 -3.75 -7.83
C ILE A 196 -2.75 -4.90 -8.01
N PHE A 197 -4.06 -4.64 -7.95
CA PHE A 197 -5.09 -5.67 -8.07
C PHE A 197 -5.17 -6.30 -9.48
N GLU A 198 -4.49 -5.71 -10.46
CA GLU A 198 -4.41 -6.22 -11.84
C GLU A 198 -3.19 -7.10 -12.10
N LEU A 199 -2.25 -7.18 -11.16
CA LEU A 199 -1.04 -8.01 -11.28
C LEU A 199 -1.35 -9.49 -10.97
N LYS A 200 -2.06 -10.18 -11.85
CA LYS A 200 -2.59 -11.55 -11.60
C LYS A 200 -1.52 -12.63 -11.35
N ASN A 201 -0.25 -12.35 -11.67
CA ASN A 201 0.87 -13.26 -11.41
C ASN A 201 1.59 -13.01 -10.07
N LEU A 202 1.16 -12.01 -9.30
CA LEU A 202 1.80 -11.63 -8.07
C LEU A 202 1.66 -12.74 -7.00
N LYS A 203 2.80 -13.16 -6.47
CA LYS A 203 2.96 -14.14 -5.39
C LYS A 203 3.32 -13.46 -4.07
N GLN A 204 4.07 -12.37 -4.12
CA GLN A 204 4.48 -11.63 -2.93
C GLN A 204 4.16 -10.15 -3.09
N LEU A 205 3.42 -9.61 -2.13
CA LEU A 205 3.11 -8.19 -2.01
C LEU A 205 3.54 -7.68 -0.64
N THR A 206 4.46 -6.73 -0.63
CA THR A 206 4.85 -5.99 0.57
C THR A 206 4.55 -4.51 0.38
N ILE A 207 3.68 -3.95 1.21
CA ILE A 207 3.41 -2.51 1.29
C ILE A 207 3.55 -2.08 2.75
N GLY A 208 4.79 -1.85 3.18
CA GLY A 208 5.14 -1.61 4.58
C GLY A 208 5.51 -0.15 4.86
N ASP A 209 5.28 0.28 6.10
CA ASP A 209 5.62 1.64 6.57
C ASP A 209 4.94 2.78 5.79
N HIS A 210 3.66 2.62 5.45
CA HIS A 210 2.86 3.69 4.86
C HIS A 210 1.78 4.21 5.84
N GLU A 211 0.80 4.96 5.33
CA GLU A 211 -0.34 5.50 6.08
C GLU A 211 -1.66 4.79 5.69
N ILE A 212 -1.57 3.54 5.22
CA ILE A 212 -2.73 2.79 4.75
C ILE A 212 -3.68 2.55 5.90
N THR A 213 -4.95 2.90 5.71
CA THR A 213 -5.97 2.81 6.77
C THR A 213 -6.89 1.59 6.66
N LYS A 214 -6.90 0.93 5.50
CA LYS A 214 -7.83 -0.18 5.21
C LYS A 214 -7.19 -1.26 4.34
N ILE A 215 -7.70 -2.48 4.48
CA ILE A 215 -7.39 -3.61 3.61
C ILE A 215 -8.58 -3.78 2.66
N PRO A 216 -8.44 -3.53 1.35
CA PRO A 216 -9.54 -3.63 0.39
C PRO A 216 -9.82 -5.08 -0.01
N GLU A 217 -11.10 -5.42 -0.19
CA GLU A 217 -11.54 -6.75 -0.66
C GLU A 217 -10.94 -7.13 -2.03
N LYS A 218 -10.59 -6.14 -2.85
CA LYS A 218 -9.96 -6.33 -4.17
C LYS A 218 -8.62 -7.07 -4.12
N LEU A 219 -7.95 -7.14 -2.96
CA LEU A 219 -6.77 -8.00 -2.79
C LEU A 219 -7.07 -9.48 -3.06
N SER A 220 -8.31 -9.91 -2.85
CA SER A 220 -8.77 -11.27 -3.18
C SER A 220 -8.69 -11.62 -4.67
N ASN A 221 -8.46 -10.64 -5.57
CA ASN A 221 -8.24 -10.85 -6.99
C ASN A 221 -6.87 -11.48 -7.31
N LEU A 222 -5.91 -11.39 -6.39
CA LEU A 222 -4.53 -11.87 -6.59
C LEU A 222 -4.44 -13.37 -6.26
N LYS A 223 -5.04 -14.22 -7.09
CA LYS A 223 -5.22 -15.65 -6.80
C LYS A 223 -3.93 -16.46 -6.63
N LYS A 224 -2.78 -15.92 -7.04
CA LYS A 224 -1.45 -16.53 -6.83
C LYS A 224 -0.71 -15.99 -5.61
N LEU A 225 -1.32 -15.08 -4.84
CA LEU A 225 -0.66 -14.44 -3.71
C LEU A 225 -0.39 -15.46 -2.60
N GLU A 226 0.89 -15.61 -2.28
CA GLU A 226 1.43 -16.49 -1.24
C GLU A 226 1.81 -15.70 0.02
N VAL A 227 2.33 -14.48 -0.15
CA VAL A 227 2.79 -13.63 0.95
C VAL A 227 2.16 -12.24 0.84
N LEU A 228 1.48 -11.82 1.90
CA LEU A 228 0.93 -10.47 2.06
C LEU A 228 1.52 -9.79 3.29
N ASN A 229 2.30 -8.74 3.09
CA ASN A 229 2.83 -7.91 4.18
C ASN A 229 2.29 -6.49 4.09
N LEU A 230 1.46 -6.11 5.06
CA LEU A 230 0.93 -4.76 5.26
C LEU A 230 1.29 -4.23 6.67
N SER A 231 2.39 -4.72 7.23
CA SER A 231 2.86 -4.28 8.55
C SER A 231 3.31 -2.81 8.55
N ALA A 232 3.36 -2.21 9.74
CA ALA A 232 3.75 -0.81 9.92
C ALA A 232 2.86 0.20 9.14
N ASN A 233 1.56 -0.03 9.05
CA ASN A 233 0.62 0.92 8.43
C ASN A 233 -0.26 1.60 9.50
N LYS A 234 -1.38 2.20 9.09
CA LYS A 234 -2.36 2.87 9.96
C LYS A 234 -3.72 2.19 9.92
N ILE A 235 -3.75 0.87 9.71
CA ILE A 235 -5.01 0.14 9.50
C ILE A 235 -5.80 0.10 10.81
N ASP A 236 -7.03 0.62 10.77
CA ASP A 236 -8.02 0.65 11.87
C ASP A 236 -9.39 0.16 11.40
N ASP A 237 -9.41 -0.98 10.72
CA ASP A 237 -10.60 -1.50 10.03
C ASP A 237 -10.73 -3.02 10.20
N VAL A 238 -11.87 -3.56 9.77
CA VAL A 238 -12.16 -4.99 9.77
C VAL A 238 -11.25 -5.71 8.77
N LEU A 239 -10.69 -6.84 9.19
CA LEU A 239 -9.96 -7.75 8.30
C LEU A 239 -10.95 -8.40 7.32
N PRO A 240 -10.84 -8.17 5.99
CA PRO A 240 -11.83 -8.67 5.06
C PRO A 240 -11.81 -10.19 4.93
N GLU A 241 -12.98 -10.82 5.09
CA GLU A 241 -13.12 -12.28 4.93
C GLU A 241 -12.82 -12.74 3.50
N SER A 242 -12.91 -11.85 2.51
CA SER A 242 -12.55 -12.13 1.11
C SER A 242 -11.10 -12.60 0.94
N LEU A 243 -10.19 -12.26 1.87
CA LEU A 243 -8.82 -12.80 1.88
C LEU A 243 -8.77 -14.31 2.11
N ASN A 244 -9.78 -14.91 2.76
CA ASN A 244 -9.90 -16.37 2.92
C ASN A 244 -10.11 -17.09 1.57
N THR A 245 -10.45 -16.35 0.50
CA THR A 245 -10.61 -16.89 -0.86
C THR A 245 -9.31 -16.96 -1.67
N LEU A 246 -8.18 -16.58 -1.07
CA LEU A 246 -6.86 -16.70 -1.67
C LEU A 246 -6.33 -18.14 -1.48
N PRO A 247 -6.24 -18.96 -2.54
CA PRO A 247 -5.95 -20.39 -2.40
C PRO A 247 -4.48 -20.69 -2.09
N GLU A 248 -3.58 -19.75 -2.39
CA GLU A 248 -2.13 -19.91 -2.24
C GLU A 248 -1.56 -19.16 -1.03
N LEU A 249 -2.37 -18.42 -0.26
CA LEU A 249 -1.87 -17.58 0.83
C LEU A 249 -1.27 -18.43 1.95
N ARG A 250 0.02 -18.20 2.22
CA ARG A 250 0.84 -18.89 3.22
C ARG A 250 1.28 -18.00 4.36
N GLU A 251 1.54 -16.72 4.08
CA GLU A 251 2.06 -15.80 5.07
C GLU A 251 1.31 -14.47 5.06
N ILE A 252 0.92 -14.02 6.25
CA ILE A 252 0.32 -12.70 6.45
C ILE A 252 1.00 -11.93 7.58
N TYR A 253 1.39 -10.68 7.29
CA TYR A 253 2.03 -9.77 8.24
C TYR A 253 1.23 -8.48 8.36
N LEU A 254 0.56 -8.28 9.51
CA LEU A 254 -0.28 -7.12 9.83
C LEU A 254 0.12 -6.43 11.14
N GLN A 255 1.21 -6.82 11.78
CA GLN A 255 1.71 -6.17 13.00
C GLN A 255 2.03 -4.68 12.79
N TYR A 256 2.07 -3.90 13.88
CA TYR A 256 2.33 -2.45 13.84
C TYR A 256 1.31 -1.63 13.01
N ASN A 257 0.03 -2.01 13.06
CA ASN A 257 -1.10 -1.18 12.63
C ASN A 257 -1.81 -0.58 13.85
N VAL A 258 -2.88 0.17 13.63
CA VAL A 258 -3.63 0.80 14.74
C VAL A 258 -4.48 -0.24 15.47
N ASN A 259 -5.42 -0.88 14.75
CA ASN A 259 -6.29 -1.90 15.31
C ASN A 259 -6.98 -2.70 14.20
N ILE A 260 -6.53 -3.92 13.95
CA ILE A 260 -7.24 -4.83 13.04
C ILE A 260 -8.44 -5.43 13.77
N LYS A 261 -9.62 -5.41 13.16
CA LYS A 261 -10.88 -5.86 13.79
C LYS A 261 -11.42 -7.13 13.13
N GLY A 262 -12.28 -7.85 13.85
CA GLY A 262 -13.08 -8.95 13.30
C GLY A 262 -12.45 -10.32 13.53
N LYS A 263 -12.42 -11.14 12.48
CA LYS A 263 -12.02 -12.55 12.55
C LYS A 263 -10.61 -12.76 11.99
N THR A 264 -9.81 -13.61 12.64
CA THR A 264 -8.55 -14.08 12.04
C THR A 264 -8.82 -14.84 10.73
N LEU A 265 -7.85 -14.83 9.81
CA LEU A 265 -7.98 -15.58 8.56
C LEU A 265 -7.99 -17.10 8.81
N THR A 266 -8.56 -17.84 7.87
CA THR A 266 -8.75 -19.30 7.92
C THR A 266 -8.28 -20.00 6.64
N ASN A 267 -7.41 -19.37 5.83
CA ASN A 267 -6.88 -19.98 4.61
C ASN A 267 -6.20 -21.33 4.92
N ALA A 268 -6.47 -22.35 4.10
CA ALA A 268 -6.01 -23.71 4.35
C ALA A 268 -4.47 -23.87 4.31
N LYS A 269 -3.77 -23.04 3.54
CA LYS A 269 -2.31 -23.05 3.40
C LYS A 269 -1.59 -22.04 4.30
N LEU A 270 -2.31 -21.34 5.17
CA LEU A 270 -1.72 -20.28 6.00
C LEU A 270 -0.83 -20.90 7.09
N GLU A 271 0.47 -20.66 6.96
CA GLU A 271 1.53 -21.22 7.80
C GLU A 271 2.04 -20.18 8.80
N SER A 272 2.12 -18.90 8.40
CA SER A 272 2.63 -17.80 9.22
C SER A 272 1.64 -16.65 9.29
N CYS A 273 1.32 -16.23 10.52
CA CYS A 273 0.46 -15.10 10.80
C CYS A 273 1.18 -14.19 11.79
N ARG A 274 1.23 -12.89 11.50
CA ARG A 274 1.76 -11.88 12.41
C ARG A 274 0.73 -10.77 12.61
N TYR A 275 0.01 -10.87 13.72
CA TYR A 275 -0.88 -9.84 14.26
C TYR A 275 -0.22 -9.16 15.46
N ASP A 276 -0.81 -8.08 15.96
CA ASP A 276 -0.49 -7.50 17.26
C ASP A 276 -1.52 -8.00 18.29
N ASP A 277 -1.09 -8.36 19.50
CA ASP A 277 -1.98 -8.89 20.55
C ASP A 277 -3.02 -7.85 21.01
N SER A 278 -2.76 -6.56 20.75
CA SER A 278 -3.66 -5.45 21.07
C SER A 278 -4.87 -5.32 20.14
N TYR A 279 -4.92 -6.09 19.05
CA TYR A 279 -5.99 -6.01 18.06
C TYR A 279 -7.32 -6.56 18.58
N THR A 280 -8.41 -5.96 18.11
CA THR A 280 -9.79 -6.42 18.36
C THR A 280 -10.14 -7.57 17.41
N LEU A 281 -9.31 -8.62 17.44
CA LEU A 281 -9.48 -9.84 16.67
C LEU A 281 -9.96 -10.97 17.56
N CYS A 282 -10.85 -11.80 17.02
CA CYS A 282 -11.17 -13.10 17.59
C CYS A 282 -10.64 -14.22 16.68
N LYS A 283 -10.30 -15.35 17.29
CA LYS A 283 -9.81 -16.56 16.62
C LYS A 283 -10.98 -17.30 15.98
N ALA A 284 -11.09 -17.21 14.66
CA ALA A 284 -12.17 -17.85 13.89
C ALA A 284 -12.06 -19.38 13.87
N LYS A 285 -10.82 -19.89 13.88
CA LYS A 285 -10.50 -21.31 13.96
C LYS A 285 -9.13 -21.47 14.62
N ASP A 286 -8.91 -22.57 15.32
CA ASP A 286 -7.59 -22.94 15.79
C ASP A 286 -6.66 -23.21 14.58
N MET A 287 -5.54 -22.49 14.52
CA MET A 287 -4.53 -22.57 13.46
C MET A 287 -3.14 -22.51 14.08
N THR A 288 -2.19 -23.25 13.50
CA THR A 288 -0.79 -23.30 13.95
C THR A 288 -0.14 -21.92 13.92
N CYS A 289 -0.46 -21.09 12.93
CA CYS A 289 0.07 -19.73 12.81
C CYS A 289 -0.39 -18.78 13.94
N LEU A 290 -1.44 -19.16 14.70
CA LEU A 290 -1.99 -18.40 15.83
C LEU A 290 -1.48 -18.91 17.20
N GLU A 291 -0.55 -19.87 17.22
CA GLU A 291 0.10 -20.31 18.44
C GLU A 291 0.88 -19.14 19.06
N GLY A 292 0.60 -18.82 20.32
CA GLY A 292 1.20 -17.69 21.03
C GLY A 292 0.35 -16.42 21.10
N TYR A 293 -0.73 -16.32 20.30
CA TYR A 293 -1.68 -15.21 20.37
C TYR A 293 -2.78 -15.44 21.42
N TYR A 294 -3.14 -14.38 22.16
CA TYR A 294 -4.18 -14.41 23.20
C TYR A 294 -5.59 -14.04 22.70
N PHE A 295 -5.85 -14.08 21.39
CA PHE A 295 -7.18 -13.81 20.85
C PHE A 295 -8.20 -14.83 21.38
N GLU A 296 -9.31 -14.31 21.93
CA GLU A 296 -10.45 -15.13 22.32
C GLU A 296 -11.00 -15.87 21.10
N LYS A 297 -11.55 -17.08 21.31
CA LYS A 297 -12.31 -17.74 20.25
C LYS A 297 -13.46 -16.83 19.86
N CYS A 298 -13.71 -16.68 18.57
CA CYS A 298 -14.91 -15.97 18.12
C CYS A 298 -16.11 -16.67 18.77
N SER A 299 -16.79 -15.97 19.67
CA SER A 299 -17.96 -16.53 20.36
C SER A 299 -18.99 -16.93 19.32
N ASP A 300 -19.72 -18.03 19.56
CA ASP A 300 -20.89 -18.46 18.77
C ASP A 300 -22.04 -17.41 18.72
N MET A 301 -21.80 -16.18 19.16
CA MET A 301 -22.58 -15.01 18.76
C MET A 301 -22.40 -14.65 17.27
N ASP A 302 -21.45 -15.30 16.59
CA ASP A 302 -21.39 -15.43 15.12
C ASP A 302 -21.87 -16.83 14.67
N ASN A 303 -22.86 -17.41 15.34
CA ASN A 303 -23.92 -17.98 14.51
C ASN A 303 -24.49 -16.75 13.81
N GLU A 304 -24.05 -16.57 12.56
CA GLU A 304 -24.82 -15.87 11.56
C GLU A 304 -26.27 -16.21 11.88
N ASN A 305 -27.08 -15.19 12.15
CA ASN A 305 -28.46 -15.37 12.53
C ASN A 305 -29.24 -15.85 11.28
N TYR A 306 -28.67 -16.75 10.45
CA TYR A 306 -29.28 -17.27 9.27
C TYR A 306 -30.50 -18.04 9.67
N THR A 307 -31.61 -17.51 9.18
CA THR A 307 -32.88 -18.14 9.39
C THR A 307 -32.91 -19.54 8.79
N THR A 308 -33.28 -20.53 9.60
CA THR A 308 -33.46 -21.92 9.17
C THR A 308 -34.88 -22.19 8.70
N ASN A 309 -35.83 -21.28 8.97
CA ASN A 309 -37.22 -21.37 8.54
C ASN A 309 -37.55 -20.43 7.37
N GLY A 310 -36.56 -19.67 6.86
CA GLY A 310 -36.69 -18.76 5.72
C GLY A 310 -37.16 -17.35 6.08
N GLN A 311 -37.42 -17.03 7.35
CA GLN A 311 -37.85 -15.70 7.80
C GLN A 311 -36.68 -14.82 8.24
N CYS A 312 -36.59 -13.59 7.76
CA CYS A 312 -35.51 -12.66 8.08
C CYS A 312 -36.06 -11.33 8.62
N GLY A 313 -35.18 -10.52 9.21
CA GLY A 313 -35.55 -9.23 9.81
C GLY A 313 -35.35 -9.20 11.32
N ASN A 314 -35.77 -8.09 11.92
CA ASN A 314 -35.61 -7.87 13.37
C ASN A 314 -36.31 -8.99 14.17
N GLY A 315 -35.55 -9.72 14.97
CA GLY A 315 -36.03 -10.88 15.74
C GLY A 315 -36.05 -12.22 15.02
N ASN A 316 -35.85 -12.26 13.69
CA ASN A 316 -35.87 -13.49 12.88
C ASN A 316 -34.53 -13.81 12.21
N GLY A 317 -33.59 -12.87 12.23
CA GLY A 317 -32.22 -13.08 11.76
C GLY A 317 -31.98 -12.67 10.30
N ARG A 318 -30.82 -13.02 9.74
CA ARG A 318 -30.37 -12.70 8.38
C ARG A 318 -30.70 -13.85 7.41
N CYS A 319 -30.64 -13.59 6.12
CA CYS A 319 -30.73 -14.62 5.09
C CYS A 319 -29.36 -15.23 4.80
N PRO A 320 -29.28 -16.55 4.49
CA PRO A 320 -28.04 -17.19 4.07
C PRO A 320 -27.35 -16.45 2.93
N ASP A 321 -26.04 -16.60 2.82
CA ASP A 321 -25.24 -15.91 1.80
C ASP A 321 -25.81 -16.05 0.37
N GLY A 322 -25.89 -14.90 -0.30
CA GLY A 322 -26.47 -14.79 -1.65
C GLY A 322 -28.01 -14.79 -1.69
N PHE A 323 -28.69 -14.77 -0.55
CA PHE A 323 -30.14 -14.51 -0.45
C PHE A 323 -30.43 -13.11 0.08
N CYS A 324 -31.54 -12.55 -0.39
CA CYS A 324 -32.00 -11.22 -0.05
C CYS A 324 -33.15 -11.33 0.97
N CYS A 325 -33.22 -10.39 1.89
CA CYS A 325 -34.33 -10.29 2.83
C CYS A 325 -35.38 -9.33 2.27
N SER A 326 -36.55 -9.83 1.89
CA SER A 326 -37.63 -8.98 1.37
C SER A 326 -38.19 -8.07 2.46
N LYS A 327 -38.93 -7.02 2.07
CA LYS A 327 -39.66 -6.17 3.02
C LYS A 327 -40.61 -6.94 3.96
N ASP A 328 -41.11 -8.08 3.48
CA ASP A 328 -42.08 -8.92 4.18
C ASP A 328 -41.39 -9.93 5.12
N GLY A 329 -40.06 -9.85 5.24
CA GLY A 329 -39.28 -10.65 6.18
C GLY A 329 -39.06 -12.09 5.73
N TRP A 330 -38.88 -12.32 4.43
CA TRP A 330 -38.58 -13.64 3.88
C TRP A 330 -37.32 -13.64 3.01
N CYS A 331 -36.60 -14.76 3.05
CA CYS A 331 -35.40 -14.96 2.24
C CYS A 331 -35.74 -15.45 0.83
N GLY A 332 -35.16 -14.80 -0.18
CA GLY A 332 -35.33 -15.19 -1.57
C GLY A 332 -34.29 -14.57 -2.50
N LYS A 333 -34.25 -15.03 -3.75
CA LYS A 333 -33.29 -14.58 -4.78
C LYS A 333 -33.94 -13.80 -5.92
N THR A 334 -35.27 -13.65 -5.90
CA THR A 334 -36.02 -12.96 -6.97
C THR A 334 -35.90 -11.45 -6.84
N GLU A 335 -36.20 -10.72 -7.92
CA GLU A 335 -36.19 -9.26 -7.93
C GLU A 335 -37.10 -8.64 -6.86
N SER A 336 -38.24 -9.29 -6.57
CA SER A 336 -39.13 -8.87 -5.48
C SER A 336 -38.50 -8.96 -4.08
N HIS A 337 -37.50 -9.83 -3.89
CA HIS A 337 -36.77 -9.98 -2.63
C HIS A 337 -35.50 -9.13 -2.59
N CYS A 338 -34.83 -9.01 -3.72
CA CYS A 338 -33.51 -8.40 -3.81
C CYS A 338 -33.54 -6.91 -4.13
N SER A 339 -34.55 -6.42 -4.84
CA SER A 339 -34.57 -5.02 -5.24
C SER A 339 -34.71 -4.11 -4.02
N ILE A 340 -33.81 -3.14 -3.86
CA ILE A 340 -33.96 -2.09 -2.84
C ILE A 340 -35.27 -1.31 -3.06
N LEU A 341 -35.69 -1.14 -4.32
CA LEU A 341 -36.97 -0.51 -4.66
C LEU A 341 -38.19 -1.29 -4.15
N ASN A 342 -38.05 -2.61 -4.00
CA ASN A 342 -39.07 -3.48 -3.43
C ASN A 342 -38.91 -3.67 -1.91
N GLY A 343 -38.05 -2.88 -1.26
CA GLY A 343 -37.89 -2.84 0.19
C GLY A 343 -37.00 -3.95 0.74
N CYS A 344 -36.01 -4.40 -0.03
CA CYS A 344 -35.00 -5.34 0.47
C CYS A 344 -34.25 -4.78 1.70
N GLN A 345 -34.14 -5.59 2.75
CA GLN A 345 -33.56 -5.20 4.04
C GLN A 345 -32.06 -5.52 4.08
N TYR A 346 -31.21 -4.54 3.79
CA TYR A 346 -29.75 -4.72 3.65
C TYR A 346 -29.03 -5.25 4.92
N GLN A 347 -29.60 -4.99 6.10
CA GLN A 347 -29.07 -5.48 7.37
C GLN A 347 -29.27 -6.99 7.52
N PHE A 348 -30.21 -7.57 6.76
CA PHE A 348 -30.64 -8.96 6.88
C PHE A 348 -30.49 -9.77 5.58
N GLY A 349 -29.91 -9.23 4.50
CA GLY A 349 -29.62 -9.98 3.26
C GLY A 349 -28.95 -9.14 2.16
N THR A 350 -28.53 -9.78 1.06
CA THR A 350 -27.73 -9.15 -0.01
C THR A 350 -28.60 -8.46 -1.09
N CYS A 351 -29.02 -7.22 -0.85
CA CYS A 351 -29.89 -6.48 -1.79
C CYS A 351 -29.19 -6.07 -3.10
N LYS A 352 -29.96 -5.94 -4.19
CA LYS A 352 -29.54 -5.52 -5.53
C LYS A 352 -30.19 -4.17 -5.91
N GLY A 353 -29.38 -3.28 -6.47
CA GLY A 353 -29.76 -1.96 -6.99
C GLY A 353 -28.52 -1.26 -7.56
N GLU A 354 -28.63 -0.69 -8.75
CA GLU A 354 -27.52 -0.32 -9.63
C GLU A 354 -26.50 0.66 -9.01
N SER A 355 -25.22 0.31 -9.20
CA SER A 355 -24.11 1.27 -9.23
C SER A 355 -24.11 2.05 -10.55
N ASN A 356 -23.81 3.35 -10.46
CA ASN A 356 -23.35 4.26 -11.51
C ASN A 356 -24.41 4.98 -12.35
N GLN A 357 -24.87 6.12 -11.83
CA GLN A 357 -24.89 7.42 -12.53
C GLN A 357 -25.02 8.53 -11.47
N GLU A 358 -24.19 9.58 -11.58
CA GLU A 358 -24.33 10.82 -10.79
C GLU A 358 -25.76 11.38 -10.92
N PRO A 359 -26.38 11.88 -9.83
CA PRO A 359 -27.45 12.85 -9.95
C PRO A 359 -27.12 14.16 -9.25
N GLN A 360 -27.37 15.23 -9.99
CA GLN A 360 -27.29 16.63 -9.59
C GLN A 360 -28.04 16.94 -8.29
N GLU A 361 -27.47 17.89 -7.55
CA GLU A 361 -27.96 18.43 -6.29
C GLU A 361 -29.34 19.08 -6.44
N GLN A 362 -30.32 18.62 -5.65
CA GLN A 362 -31.58 19.34 -5.43
C GLN A 362 -31.75 19.69 -3.96
N GLU A 363 -31.89 20.99 -3.71
CA GLU A 363 -32.29 21.55 -2.41
C GLU A 363 -33.75 21.20 -2.10
N THR A 364 -34.02 20.84 -0.84
CA THR A 364 -35.35 20.42 -0.39
C THR A 364 -36.20 21.62 0.07
N SER A 365 -37.42 21.76 -0.45
CA SER A 365 -38.35 22.87 -0.11
C SER A 365 -39.32 22.56 1.04
N ASN A 366 -39.31 21.34 1.57
CA ASN A 366 -40.25 20.84 2.58
C ASN A 366 -39.63 20.68 3.99
N GLY A 367 -38.39 21.14 4.19
CA GLY A 367 -37.69 21.10 5.49
C GLY A 367 -37.22 19.72 5.94
N LYS A 368 -37.20 18.72 5.04
CA LYS A 368 -36.70 17.37 5.31
C LYS A 368 -35.39 17.12 4.58
N CYS A 369 -34.52 16.31 5.17
CA CYS A 369 -33.19 16.00 4.66
C CYS A 369 -32.81 14.56 4.99
N GLY A 370 -31.84 14.02 4.26
CA GLY A 370 -31.39 12.64 4.46
C GLY A 370 -31.21 11.89 3.16
N LYS A 371 -30.66 10.67 3.28
CA LYS A 371 -30.39 9.77 2.16
C LYS A 371 -31.68 9.50 1.39
N GLY A 372 -31.71 9.87 0.11
CA GLY A 372 -32.87 9.74 -0.77
C GLY A 372 -33.93 10.85 -0.65
N ILE A 373 -33.70 11.88 0.18
CA ILE A 373 -34.57 13.06 0.30
C ILE A 373 -33.88 14.30 -0.27
N GLY A 374 -32.62 14.55 0.10
CA GLY A 374 -31.84 15.70 -0.36
C GLY A 374 -31.18 16.48 0.79
N LYS A 375 -30.47 17.55 0.45
CA LYS A 375 -29.78 18.42 1.41
C LYS A 375 -30.69 19.56 1.89
N CYS A 376 -30.42 20.05 3.09
CA CYS A 376 -30.98 21.30 3.58
C CYS A 376 -30.43 22.49 2.80
N GLN A 377 -31.20 23.58 2.74
CA GLN A 377 -30.78 24.85 2.13
C GLN A 377 -29.48 25.37 2.75
N GLU A 378 -28.74 26.17 1.98
CA GLU A 378 -27.47 26.76 2.40
C GLU A 378 -27.55 27.40 3.81
N GLY A 379 -26.65 26.96 4.71
CA GLY A 379 -26.59 27.40 6.10
C GLY A 379 -27.63 26.78 7.04
N GLN A 380 -28.30 25.69 6.64
CA GLN A 380 -29.13 24.84 7.51
C GLN A 380 -28.48 23.46 7.74
N CYS A 381 -28.81 22.87 8.88
CA CYS A 381 -28.26 21.61 9.37
C CYS A 381 -29.31 20.52 9.32
N CYS A 382 -28.91 19.28 9.01
CA CYS A 382 -29.80 18.13 8.99
C CYS A 382 -29.67 17.34 10.28
N ASN A 383 -30.70 17.31 11.11
CA ASN A 383 -30.65 16.56 12.37
C ASN A 383 -30.77 15.04 12.14
N LYS A 384 -30.50 14.20 13.15
CA LYS A 384 -30.60 12.72 13.04
C LYS A 384 -31.99 12.20 12.69
N TYR A 385 -33.03 13.03 12.81
CA TYR A 385 -34.40 12.68 12.50
C TYR A 385 -34.80 13.07 11.06
N GLY A 386 -33.87 13.64 10.29
CA GLY A 386 -34.08 13.99 8.88
C GLY A 386 -34.82 15.32 8.68
N TYR A 387 -34.63 16.28 9.57
CA TYR A 387 -35.21 17.62 9.46
C TYR A 387 -34.16 18.72 9.41
N CYS A 388 -34.44 19.74 8.61
CA CYS A 388 -33.60 20.92 8.45
C CYS A 388 -33.86 21.97 9.53
N GLY A 389 -32.80 22.53 10.10
CA GLY A 389 -32.89 23.61 11.09
C GLY A 389 -31.55 24.29 11.35
N LYS A 390 -31.55 25.40 12.09
CA LYS A 390 -30.35 26.20 12.40
C LYS A 390 -29.96 26.18 13.89
N THR A 391 -30.65 25.40 14.71
CA THR A 391 -30.38 25.32 16.15
C THR A 391 -29.33 24.27 16.46
N ASP A 392 -28.70 24.36 17.64
CA ASP A 392 -27.70 23.38 18.07
C ASP A 392 -28.24 21.93 18.09
N ASN A 393 -29.52 21.73 18.41
CA ASN A 393 -30.16 20.41 18.32
C ASN A 393 -30.21 19.83 16.89
N HIS A 394 -30.06 20.67 15.87
CA HIS A 394 -29.98 20.26 14.46
C HIS A 394 -28.54 20.20 13.96
N CYS A 395 -27.69 21.07 14.47
CA CYS A 395 -26.36 21.29 13.91
C CYS A 395 -25.25 20.55 14.66
N LEU A 396 -25.40 20.25 15.95
CA LEU A 396 -24.34 19.62 16.72
C LEU A 396 -24.14 18.15 16.34
N VAL A 397 -22.87 17.76 16.16
CA VAL A 397 -22.49 16.36 15.90
C VAL A 397 -22.90 15.46 17.07
N SER A 398 -22.77 15.89 18.33
CA SER A 398 -23.30 15.14 19.48
C SER A 398 -24.80 14.88 19.44
N HIS A 399 -25.56 15.73 18.76
CA HIS A 399 -27.00 15.61 18.61
C HIS A 399 -27.40 14.83 17.34
N GLY A 400 -26.41 14.29 16.62
CA GLY A 400 -26.57 13.43 15.46
C GLY A 400 -26.82 14.19 14.15
N CYS A 401 -26.24 15.38 14.01
CA CYS A 401 -26.28 16.09 12.73
C CYS A 401 -25.66 15.25 11.60
N GLN A 402 -26.33 15.19 10.44
CA GLN A 402 -25.94 14.45 9.26
C GLN A 402 -25.24 15.37 8.26
N SER A 403 -23.89 15.33 8.25
CA SER A 403 -23.07 16.28 7.47
C SER A 403 -23.19 16.13 5.95
N GLU A 404 -23.69 14.99 5.48
CA GLU A 404 -23.98 14.75 4.06
C GLU A 404 -25.21 15.54 3.57
N PHE A 405 -26.09 15.96 4.50
CA PHE A 405 -27.40 16.55 4.19
C PHE A 405 -27.61 17.94 4.81
N GLY A 406 -26.62 18.51 5.51
CA GLY A 406 -26.65 19.86 6.04
C GLY A 406 -25.33 20.23 6.73
N THR A 407 -25.17 21.50 7.12
CA THR A 407 -23.91 21.98 7.72
C THR A 407 -23.82 21.61 9.20
N CYS A 408 -23.02 20.59 9.55
CA CYS A 408 -22.86 20.21 10.96
C CYS A 408 -21.75 20.98 11.67
N HIS A 409 -21.88 21.08 12.99
CA HIS A 409 -21.04 21.85 13.89
C HIS A 409 -20.49 20.95 15.00
N LEU A 410 -19.22 21.15 15.33
CA LEU A 410 -18.60 20.50 16.48
C LEU A 410 -19.09 21.13 17.79
N ASP A 411 -19.15 20.33 18.85
CA ASP A 411 -19.69 20.73 20.16
C ASP A 411 -18.82 21.75 20.90
N LYS A 412 -17.54 21.86 20.54
CA LYS A 412 -16.58 22.77 21.17
C LYS A 412 -16.75 24.19 20.61
N ILE A 413 -17.27 25.11 21.42
CA ILE A 413 -17.35 26.55 21.11
C ILE A 413 -16.09 27.23 21.65
N SER A 414 -15.42 28.00 20.78
CA SER A 414 -14.28 28.84 21.11
C SER A 414 -14.63 29.87 22.17
N VAL A 415 -13.83 29.93 23.23
CA VAL A 415 -13.98 30.86 24.35
C VAL A 415 -12.89 31.93 24.41
N ASP A 416 -11.81 31.75 23.66
CA ASP A 416 -10.64 32.64 23.60
C ASP A 416 -10.50 33.33 22.23
N GLY A 417 -11.47 33.13 21.33
CA GLY A 417 -11.51 33.74 19.99
C GLY A 417 -10.72 32.99 18.92
N LYS A 418 -10.10 31.84 19.24
CA LYS A 418 -9.44 30.98 18.26
C LYS A 418 -10.38 29.90 17.73
N CYS A 419 -10.25 29.56 16.46
CA CYS A 419 -11.07 28.55 15.80
C CYS A 419 -10.25 27.66 14.90
N GLY A 420 -10.70 26.40 14.77
CA GLY A 420 -9.98 25.40 14.00
C GLY A 420 -10.13 24.00 14.58
N PRO A 421 -9.43 23.02 14.00
CA PRO A 421 -9.55 21.60 14.37
C PRO A 421 -9.32 21.33 15.87
N LEU A 422 -8.45 22.11 16.50
CA LEU A 422 -8.07 21.96 17.92
C LEU A 422 -8.83 22.91 18.85
N ASP A 423 -9.25 24.07 18.35
CA ASP A 423 -9.79 25.16 19.17
C ASP A 423 -11.33 25.23 19.15
N GLY A 424 -11.98 24.54 18.22
CA GLY A 424 -13.43 24.50 18.10
C GLY A 424 -13.98 25.58 17.16
N ARG A 425 -15.30 25.79 17.20
CA ARG A 425 -16.00 26.75 16.34
C ARG A 425 -16.21 28.10 17.00
N CYS A 426 -16.27 29.16 16.20
CA CYS A 426 -16.55 30.50 16.68
C CYS A 426 -17.94 30.63 17.31
N PRO A 427 -18.12 31.53 18.29
CA PRO A 427 -19.42 31.86 18.85
C PRO A 427 -20.44 32.29 17.79
N ASN A 428 -21.72 32.06 18.07
CA ASN A 428 -22.83 32.19 17.12
C ASN A 428 -22.76 33.47 16.26
N GLY A 429 -22.69 33.27 14.95
CA GLY A 429 -22.69 34.34 13.94
C GLY A 429 -21.32 34.87 13.54
N GLN A 430 -20.24 34.42 14.19
CA GLN A 430 -18.87 34.78 13.80
C GLN A 430 -18.28 33.80 12.79
N CYS A 431 -17.37 34.33 11.99
CA CYS A 431 -16.64 33.67 10.93
C CYS A 431 -15.29 33.20 11.45
N CYS A 432 -14.81 32.06 10.98
CA CYS A 432 -13.46 31.59 11.30
C CYS A 432 -12.54 31.96 10.14
N SER A 433 -11.64 32.92 10.35
CA SER A 433 -10.68 33.33 9.32
C SER A 433 -9.75 32.18 8.93
N LYS A 434 -9.10 32.29 7.76
CA LYS A 434 -8.04 31.35 7.33
C LYS A 434 -6.87 31.20 8.31
N TYR A 435 -6.73 32.13 9.26
CA TYR A 435 -5.70 32.14 10.28
C TYR A 435 -6.17 31.59 11.64
N GLY A 436 -7.39 31.05 11.71
CA GLY A 436 -7.92 30.42 12.92
C GLY A 436 -8.39 31.41 13.98
N TRP A 437 -8.95 32.54 13.57
CA TRP A 437 -9.51 33.55 14.48
C TRP A 437 -10.97 33.86 14.18
N CYS A 438 -11.74 34.11 15.24
CA CYS A 438 -13.16 34.45 15.18
C CYS A 438 -13.41 35.95 15.01
N GLY A 439 -14.32 36.30 14.10
CA GLY A 439 -14.75 37.69 13.89
C GLY A 439 -15.88 37.82 12.87
N SER A 440 -16.44 39.03 12.71
CA SER A 440 -17.65 39.26 11.88
C SER A 440 -17.40 40.15 10.65
N GLY A 441 -16.16 40.58 10.40
CA GLY A 441 -15.79 41.43 9.25
C GLY A 441 -15.31 40.62 8.04
N SER A 442 -15.20 41.27 6.88
CA SER A 442 -14.71 40.68 5.63
C SER A 442 -13.40 39.90 5.78
N ASN A 443 -12.47 40.41 6.59
CA ASN A 443 -11.19 39.76 6.91
C ASN A 443 -11.33 38.37 7.56
N TYR A 444 -12.50 38.06 8.11
CA TYR A 444 -12.81 36.79 8.76
C TYR A 444 -13.79 35.94 7.94
N CYS A 445 -14.72 36.58 7.24
CA CYS A 445 -15.87 35.94 6.62
C CYS A 445 -15.70 35.63 5.14
N ASP A 446 -14.76 36.25 4.45
CA ASP A 446 -14.64 36.16 3.00
C ASP A 446 -13.55 35.13 2.59
N ALA A 447 -12.65 35.46 1.66
CA ALA A 447 -11.71 34.51 1.06
C ALA A 447 -10.83 33.77 2.08
N GLY A 448 -11.00 32.44 2.15
CA GLY A 448 -10.29 31.55 3.07
C GLY A 448 -10.98 31.33 4.42
N CYS A 449 -12.20 31.84 4.60
CA CYS A 449 -12.99 31.51 5.78
C CYS A 449 -13.22 30.00 5.90
N GLN A 450 -13.04 29.46 7.11
CA GLN A 450 -13.13 28.04 7.42
C GLN A 450 -14.56 27.70 7.87
N SER A 451 -15.39 27.27 6.92
CA SER A 451 -16.84 27.04 7.14
C SER A 451 -17.17 25.93 8.16
N LEU A 452 -16.22 25.02 8.40
CA LEU A 452 -16.30 24.00 9.45
C LEU A 452 -16.25 24.59 10.87
N TYR A 453 -15.66 25.78 11.04
CA TYR A 453 -15.39 26.40 12.34
C TYR A 453 -16.01 27.79 12.51
N GLY A 454 -16.73 28.32 11.52
CA GLY A 454 -17.45 29.59 11.60
C GLY A 454 -18.33 29.85 10.37
N LYS A 455 -19.15 30.90 10.41
CA LYS A 455 -20.08 31.22 9.31
C LYS A 455 -19.37 32.00 8.20
N CYS A 456 -19.17 31.43 7.03
CA CYS A 456 -18.51 32.13 5.92
C CYS A 456 -19.52 32.77 4.97
N ASN A 457 -19.15 33.89 4.36
CA ASN A 457 -19.90 34.47 3.25
C ASN A 457 -19.52 33.70 1.98
N GLY A 458 -20.51 33.05 1.35
CA GLY A 458 -20.28 32.29 0.11
C GLY A 458 -19.79 33.19 -1.02
N ASN A 459 -18.79 32.71 -1.76
CA ASN A 459 -18.38 33.22 -3.07
C ASN A 459 -18.48 32.09 -4.08
#